data_AF-A0A831XK27-F1
#
_entry.id   AF-A0A831XK27-F1
#
_cell.length_a   1.000
_cell.length_b   1.000
_cell.length_c   1.000
_cell.angle_alpha   90.00
_cell.angle_beta   90.00
_cell.angle_gamma   90.00
#
_symmetry.space_group_name_H-M   'P 1'
#
loop_
_entity.id
_entity.type
_entity.pdbx_description
1 polymer ?
#
loop_
_entity_poly.entity_id
_entity_poly.type
_entity_poly.pdbx_seq_one_letter_code
_entity_poly.pdbx_strand_id
1 'polypeptide(L)' 'MAQEHLVVLSGTLKGHKIPIQGQLTIGRNPDSGLQLDDLQVSRRHALIEPMP' A
#
# COMPACT_ATOMS: atom_id res chain seq x y z
N MET A 1 16.61 -13.70 -6.41
CA MET A 1 15.79 -13.49 -5.19
C MET A 1 14.62 -12.63 -5.60
N ALA A 2 13.38 -13.12 -5.51
CA ALA A 2 12.22 -12.33 -5.92
C ALA A 2 11.91 -11.31 -4.81
N GLN A 3 11.96 -10.01 -5.12
CA GLN A 3 11.49 -8.98 -4.19
C GLN A 3 9.96 -8.96 -4.21
N GLU A 4 9.35 -9.12 -3.04
CA GLU A 4 7.91 -9.01 -2.85
C GLU A 4 7.46 -7.58 -3.13
N HIS A 5 6.35 -7.45 -3.86
CA HIS A 5 5.80 -6.16 -4.23
C HIS A 5 4.29 -6.24 -4.38
N LEU A 6 3.61 -5.16 -4.01
CA LEU A 6 2.20 -4.96 -4.32
C LEU A 6 2.07 -4.43 -5.74
N VAL A 7 1.06 -4.92 -6.45
CA VAL A 7 0.68 -4.39 -7.76
C VAL A 7 -0.67 -3.73 -7.66
N VAL A 8 -0.73 -2.46 -8.03
CA VAL A 8 -1.99 -1.73 -8.08
C VAL A 8 -2.73 -2.11 -9.37
N LEU A 9 -3.90 -2.73 -9.22
CA LEU A 9 -4.67 -3.25 -10.36
C LEU A 9 -5.58 -2.19 -11.03
N SER A 10 -5.98 -1.16 -10.28
CA SER A 10 -6.94 -0.14 -10.71
C SER A 10 -6.72 1.21 -10.02
N GLY A 11 -7.40 2.26 -10.51
CA GLY A 11 -7.28 3.62 -9.99
C GLY A 11 -6.06 4.38 -10.54
N THR A 12 -5.79 5.54 -9.96
CA THR A 12 -4.75 6.48 -10.43
C THR A 12 -3.34 5.88 -10.45
N LEU A 13 -3.07 4.97 -9.51
CA LEU A 13 -1.77 4.30 -9.38
C LEU A 13 -1.70 2.98 -10.16
N LYS A 14 -2.66 2.65 -11.02
CA LYS A 14 -2.69 1.40 -11.78
C LYS A 14 -1.35 1.09 -12.45
N GLY A 15 -0.88 -0.15 -12.30
CA GLY A 15 0.38 -0.63 -12.85
C GLY A 15 1.61 -0.34 -12.00
N HIS A 16 1.49 0.48 -10.94
CA HIS A 16 2.60 0.71 -10.01
C HIS A 16 2.91 -0.54 -9.21
N LYS A 17 4.21 -0.78 -9.02
CA LYS A 17 4.74 -1.84 -8.18
C LYS A 17 5.36 -1.21 -6.93
N ILE A 18 4.77 -1.46 -5.77
CA ILE A 18 5.27 -0.95 -4.50
C ILE A 18 6.11 -2.05 -3.84
N PRO A 19 7.42 -1.86 -3.65
CA PRO A 19 8.25 -2.86 -2.99
C PRO A 19 7.86 -3.01 -1.51
N ILE A 20 7.83 -4.24 -1.01
CA ILE A 20 7.61 -4.53 0.40
C ILE A 20 8.99 -4.76 1.04
N GLN A 21 9.43 -3.82 1.88
CA GLN A 21 10.73 -3.86 2.57
C GLN A 21 10.59 -4.06 4.10
N GLY A 22 9.36 -4.25 4.58
CA GLY A 22 9.02 -4.28 6.00
C GLY A 22 7.51 -4.06 6.17
N GLN A 23 7.13 -3.53 7.33
CA GLN A 23 5.75 -3.15 7.59
C GLN A 23 5.31 -2.01 6.65
N LEU A 24 4.15 -2.17 6.01
CA LEU A 24 3.57 -1.16 5.11
C LEU A 24 2.15 -0.80 5.55
N THR A 25 1.93 0.47 5.88
CA THR A 25 0.60 1.02 6.18
C THR A 25 -0.08 1.51 4.91
N ILE A 26 -1.37 1.18 4.74
CA ILE A 26 -2.19 1.61 3.61
C ILE A 26 -3.40 2.35 4.13
N GLY A 27 -3.69 3.53 3.59
CA GLY A 27 -4.85 4.33 4.01
C GLY A 27 -4.93 5.68 3.33
N ARG A 28 -5.99 6.43 3.62
CA ARG A 28 -6.17 7.80 3.09
C ARG A 28 -5.35 8.86 3.82
N ASN A 29 -4.88 8.57 5.04
CA ASN A 29 -4.07 9.53 5.77
C ASN A 29 -2.75 9.79 5.02
N PRO A 30 -2.32 11.05 4.84
CA PRO A 30 -1.02 11.38 4.25
C PRO A 30 0.17 10.71 4.94
N ASP A 31 0.04 10.32 6.22
CA ASP A 31 1.10 9.61 6.93
C ASP A 31 1.16 8.09 6.63
N SER A 32 0.31 7.57 5.73
CA SER A 32 0.34 6.15 5.34
C SER A 32 1.50 5.90 4.37
N GLY A 33 2.22 4.79 4.53
CA GLY A 33 3.30 4.41 3.61
C GLY A 33 2.83 4.27 2.16
N LEU A 34 1.61 3.80 1.96
CA LEU A 34 0.87 3.92 0.71
C LEU A 34 -0.40 4.73 0.95
N GLN A 35 -0.36 6.01 0.57
CA GLN A 35 -1.53 6.88 0.60
C GLN A 35 -2.45 6.60 -0.59
N LEU A 36 -3.72 6.34 -0.29
CA LEU A 36 -4.79 6.29 -1.29
C LEU A 36 -5.79 7.41 -0.98
N ASP A 37 -5.70 8.52 -1.71
CA ASP A 37 -6.58 9.69 -1.54
C ASP A 37 -7.97 9.44 -2.14
N ASP A 38 -8.72 8.54 -1.52
CA ASP A 38 -10.07 8.15 -1.91
C ASP A 38 -10.97 8.12 -0.67
N LEU A 39 -12.10 8.84 -0.71
CA LEU A 39 -13.03 8.95 0.42
C LEU A 39 -13.58 7.61 0.91
N GLN A 40 -13.59 6.58 0.07
CA GLN A 40 -13.99 5.22 0.44
C GLN A 40 -12.91 4.47 1.22
N VAL A 41 -11.68 4.97 1.21
CA VAL A 41 -10.55 4.41 1.96
C VAL A 41 -10.48 5.05 3.35
N SER A 42 -10.46 4.18 4.36
CA SER A 42 -10.24 4.57 5.76
C SER A 42 -8.89 5.25 5.94
N ARG A 43 -8.79 6.18 6.90
CA ARG A 43 -7.51 6.84 7.26
C ARG A 43 -6.38 5.84 7.54
N ARG A 44 -6.71 4.74 8.21
CA ARG A 44 -5.85 3.57 8.44
C ARG A 44 -6.62 2.34 7.95
N HIS A 45 -6.40 1.93 6.71
CA HIS A 45 -7.23 0.92 6.06
C HIS A 45 -6.66 -0.48 6.21
N ALA A 46 -5.36 -0.65 5.96
CA ALA A 46 -4.70 -1.94 6.07
C ALA A 46 -3.25 -1.79 6.56
N LEU A 47 -2.72 -2.89 7.08
CA LEU A 47 -1.35 -3.05 7.50
C LEU A 47 -0.84 -4.36 6.92
N ILE A 48 0.28 -4.30 6.20
CA ILE A 48 0.97 -5.47 5.71
C ILE A 48 2.20 -5.66 6.58
N GLU A 49 2.33 -6.87 7.12
CA GLU A 49 3.46 -7.26 7.95
C GLU A 49 4.11 -8.47 7.30
N PRO A 50 5.42 -8.43 7.02
CA PRO A 50 6.13 -9.63 6.57
C PRO A 50 6.06 -10.66 7.69
N MET A 51 5.76 -11.90 7.32
CA MET A 51 5.89 -12.99 8.28
C MET A 51 7.39 -13.22 8.58
N PRO A 52 7.75 -13.43 9.86
CA PRO A 52 9.13 -13.69 10.26
C PRO A 52 9.66 -15.04 9.76
#